data_AF-A0A1M6UAJ3-F1
#
_entry.id   AF-A0A1M6UAJ3-F1
#
_cell.length_a   1.000
_cell.length_b   1.000
_cell.length_c   1.000
_cell.angle_alpha   90.00
_cell.angle_beta   90.00
_cell.angle_gamma   90.00
#
_symmetry.space_group_name_H-M   'P 1'
#
loop_
_entity.id
_entity.type
_entity.pdbx_description
1 polymer ?
#
loop_
_entity_poly.entity_id
_entity_poly.type
_entity_poly.pdbx_seq_one_letter_code
_entity_poly.pdbx_strand_id
1 'polypeptide(L)' 'MAKQLVSDELWDMVEPLLPPVPPRPKGGRSRVEDRAALTGILFVLRSGIPWEMLPAEMG' A
#
# COMPACT_ATOMS: atom_id res chain seq x y z
N MET A 1 -16.95 11.53 -5.48
CA MET A 1 -15.64 11.28 -4.85
C MET A 1 -15.59 9.82 -4.43
N ALA A 2 -14.73 9.01 -5.03
CA ALA A 2 -14.59 7.61 -4.59
C ALA A 2 -14.08 7.61 -3.14
N LYS A 3 -14.73 6.86 -2.26
CA LYS A 3 -14.26 6.69 -0.88
C LYS A 3 -12.85 6.10 -0.93
N GLN A 4 -11.90 6.74 -0.25
CA GLN A 4 -10.55 6.16 -0.10
C GLN A 4 -10.68 4.75 0.47
N LEU A 5 -10.01 3.79 -0.17
CA LEU A 5 -10.03 2.38 0.23
C LEU A 5 -9.44 2.18 1.63
N VAL A 6 -8.42 2.96 1.96
CA VAL A 6 -7.83 3.05 3.30
C VAL A 6 -8.14 4.43 3.86
N SER A 7 -9.12 4.50 4.77
CA SER A 7 -9.42 5.73 5.52
C SER A 7 -8.30 6.05 6.51
N ASP A 8 -8.25 7.30 6.97
CA ASP A 8 -7.29 7.72 8.01
C ASP A 8 -7.51 6.90 9.29
N GLU A 9 -8.76 6.72 9.72
CA GLU A 9 -9.11 5.89 10.88
C GLU A 9 -8.58 4.46 10.78
N LEU A 10 -8.67 3.84 9.60
CA LEU A 10 -8.13 2.50 9.39
C LEU A 10 -6.60 2.52 9.41
N TRP A 11 -6.01 3.53 8.78
CA TRP A 11 -4.57 3.68 8.73
C TRP A 11 -3.97 3.86 10.14
N ASP A 12 -4.58 4.70 10.97
CA ASP A 12 -4.16 4.94 12.36
C ASP A 12 -4.18 3.67 13.21
N MET A 13 -5.05 2.71 12.89
CA MET A 13 -5.08 1.40 13.54
C MET A 13 -4.01 0.43 13.03
N VAL A 14 -3.65 0.52 11.75
CA VAL A 14 -2.75 -0.44 11.07
C VAL A 14 -1.29 -0.01 11.19
N GLU A 15 -0.98 1.27 11.00
CA GLU A 15 0.39 1.81 10.99
C GLU A 15 1.22 1.39 12.21
N PRO A 16 0.71 1.45 13.46
CA PRO A 16 1.49 1.08 14.64
C PRO A 16 1.84 -0.41 14.71
N LEU A 17 1.16 -1.25 13.93
CA LEU A 17 1.37 -2.70 13.88
C LEU A 17 2.47 -3.08 12.88
N LEU A 18 2.88 -2.15 12.00
CA LEU A 18 3.91 -2.41 11.01
C LEU A 18 5.29 -2.41 11.68
N PRO A 19 6.19 -3.31 11.26
CA PRO A 19 7.57 -3.29 11.74
C PRO A 19 8.29 -2.02 11.26
N PRO A 20 9.32 -1.55 11.98
CA PRO A 20 10.13 -0.43 11.53
C PRO A 20 10.80 -0.75 10.19
N VAL A 21 10.95 0.28 9.34
CA VAL A 21 11.56 0.14 8.01
C VAL A 21 13.01 -0.35 8.16
N PRO A 22 13.38 -1.49 7.56
CA PRO A 22 14.72 -2.01 7.69
C PRO A 22 15.75 -1.12 6.95
N PRO A 23 16.98 -1.00 7.46
CA PRO A 23 18.02 -0.22 6.80
C PRO A 23 18.38 -0.84 5.43
N ARG A 24 18.61 0.01 4.43
CA ARG A 24 18.92 -0.38 3.04
C ARG A 24 20.32 0.08 2.62
N PRO A 25 21.40 -0.57 3.08
CA PRO A 25 22.77 -0.13 2.80
C PRO A 25 23.18 -0.27 1.34
N LYS A 26 22.55 -1.18 0.59
CA LYS A 26 22.87 -1.45 -0.83
C LYS A 26 22.00 -0.67 -1.82
N GLY A 27 21.06 0.17 -1.36
CA GLY A 27 20.15 0.92 -2.21
C GLY A 27 19.17 0.05 -3.01
N GLY A 28 18.74 0.53 -4.18
CA GLY A 28 17.77 -0.11 -5.09
C GLY A 28 16.52 0.74 -5.33
N ARG A 29 15.50 0.17 -5.99
CA ARG A 29 14.20 0.87 -6.16
C ARG A 29 13.63 1.25 -4.80
N SER A 30 13.28 2.52 -4.63
CA SER A 30 12.62 3.00 -3.41
C SER A 30 11.37 2.17 -3.11
N ARG A 31 11.10 1.94 -1.82
CA ARG A 31 9.83 1.32 -1.42
C ARG A 31 8.71 2.31 -1.73
N VAL A 32 7.54 1.80 -2.09
CA VAL A 32 6.31 2.59 -2.01
C VAL A 32 5.95 2.80 -0.55
N GLU A 33 5.22 3.86 -0.25
CA GLU A 33 4.69 4.11 1.10
C GLU A 33 3.79 2.95 1.54
N ASP A 34 3.86 2.56 2.81
CA ASP A 34 3.14 1.37 3.29
C ASP A 34 1.61 1.52 3.17
N ARG A 35 1.06 2.75 3.30
CA ARG A 35 -0.37 3.05 3.05
C ARG A 35 -0.77 2.84 1.60
N ALA A 36 0.11 3.21 0.66
CA ALA A 36 -0.11 2.99 -0.76
C ALA A 36 -0.07 1.49 -1.09
N ALA A 37 0.88 0.75 -0.51
CA ALA A 37 0.96 -0.70 -0.64
C ALA A 37 -0.32 -1.39 -0.14
N LEU A 38 -0.81 -1.02 1.04
CA LEU A 38 -2.06 -1.54 1.59
C LEU A 38 -3.26 -1.22 0.69
N THR A 39 -3.31 0.01 0.17
CA THR A 39 -4.37 0.42 -0.77
C THR A 39 -4.38 -0.45 -2.02
N GLY A 40 -3.21 -0.71 -2.62
CA GLY A 40 -3.07 -1.58 -3.79
C GLY A 40 -3.50 -3.02 -3.51
N ILE A 41 -3.08 -3.59 -2.37
CA ILE A 41 -3.48 -4.94 -1.93
C ILE A 41 -5.02 -5.03 -1.82
N LEU A 42 -5.64 -4.08 -1.13
CA LEU A 42 -7.10 -4.08 -0.95
C LEU A 42 -7.85 -3.85 -2.27
N PHE A 43 -7.29 -3.04 -3.19
CA PHE A 43 -7.86 -2.84 -4.51
C PHE A 43 -7.89 -4.14 -5.32
N VAL A 44 -6.77 -4.87 -5.37
CA VAL A 44 -6.67 -6.18 -6.04
C VAL A 44 -7.66 -7.17 -5.43
N LEU A 45 -7.69 -7.28 -4.11
CA LEU A 45 -8.59 -8.21 -3.42
C LEU A 45 -10.07 -7.89 -3.65
N ARG A 46 -10.45 -6.61 -3.74
CA ARG A 46 -11.84 -6.18 -3.94
C ARG A 46 -12.29 -6.28 -5.40
N SER A 47 -11.40 -5.99 -6.34
CA SER A 47 -11.72 -5.99 -7.78
C SER A 47 -11.53 -7.36 -8.43
N GLY A 48 -10.71 -8.23 -7.84
CA GLY A 48 -10.37 -9.55 -8.38
C GLY A 48 -9.44 -9.51 -9.59
N ILE A 49 -8.83 -8.36 -9.89
CA ILE A 49 -7.91 -8.24 -11.03
C ILE A 49 -6.58 -8.96 -10.74
N PRO A 50 -5.87 -9.43 -11.77
CA PRO A 50 -4.47 -9.83 -11.65
C PRO A 50 -3.57 -8.66 -11.21
N TRP A 51 -2.49 -8.97 -10.49
CA TRP A 51 -1.51 -7.95 -10.05
C TRP A 51 -0.87 -7.15 -11.19
N GLU A 52 -0.67 -7.76 -12.35
CA GLU A 52 -0.14 -7.10 -13.55
C GLU A 52 -1.07 -6.01 -14.11
N MET A 53 -2.35 -6.04 -13.73
CA MET A 53 -3.36 -5.05 -14.12
C MET A 53 -3.57 -3.95 -13.07
N LEU A 54 -2.83 -3.97 -11.96
CA LEU A 54 -2.91 -2.91 -10.96
C LEU A 54 -2.51 -1.57 -11.60
N PRO A 55 -3.33 -0.50 -11.48
CA PRO A 55 -2.99 0.80 -12.04
C PRO A 55 -1.66 1.32 -11.50
N ALA A 56 -0.77 1.77 -12.39
CA ALA A 56 0.55 2.30 -12.04
C ALA A 56 0.48 3.54 -11.11
N GLU A 57 -0.66 4.24 -11.12
CA GLU A 57 -0.97 5.36 -10.22
C GLU A 57 -1.02 4.95 -8.74
N MET A 58 -1.18 3.65 -8.44
CA MET A 58 -1.23 3.10 -7.08
C MET A 58 0.14 2.61 -6.58
N GLY A 59 1.21 2.64 -7.39
CA GLY A 59 2.56 2.21 -6.99
C GLY A 59 3.62 2.18 -8.11
#